data_AF-A0A2G8D5B0-F1
#
_entry.id   AF-A0A2G8D5B0-F1
#
_cell.length_a   1.000
_cell.length_b   1.000
_cell.length_c   1.000
_cell.angle_alpha   90.00
_cell.angle_beta   90.00
_cell.angle_gamma   90.00
#
_symmetry.space_group_name_H-M   'P 1'
#
loop_
_entity.id
_entity.type
_entity.pdbx_description
1 polymer ?
#
loop_
_entity_poly.entity_id
_entity_poly.type
_entity_poly.pdbx_seq_one_letter_code
_entity_poly.pdbx_strand_id
1 'polypeptide(L)'
;MRRITGRALGTWSLRIDAAYCLILGIFVAATAPQIATAVALPVPLLIATGGIVAVWAGTVLWMVTRLTLRRALHLVMGVNILAAALIAVASLTAAHALATIAVLAIALDVALFATSQLIAIRKLNAAPQAATA
;
A
#
# COMPACT_ATOMS: atom_id res chain seq x y z
N MET A 1 -26.64 -9.78 -7.40
CA MET A 1 -25.25 -9.37 -7.08
C MET A 1 -24.67 -8.59 -8.26
N ARG A 2 -24.37 -7.29 -8.10
CA ARG A 2 -23.88 -6.42 -9.18
C ARG A 2 -22.41 -6.79 -9.47
N ARG A 3 -22.09 -7.30 -10.66
CA ARG A 3 -20.70 -7.64 -11.02
C ARG A 3 -19.86 -6.36 -11.01
N ILE A 4 -18.91 -6.27 -10.08
CA ILE A 4 -17.97 -5.15 -10.00
C ILE A 4 -17.05 -5.22 -11.23
N THR A 5 -17.03 -4.16 -12.05
CA THR A 5 -16.16 -4.07 -13.22
C THR A 5 -14.70 -3.92 -12.80
N GLY A 6 -13.75 -4.40 -13.62
CA GLY A 6 -12.32 -4.27 -13.33
C GLY A 6 -11.88 -2.81 -13.14
N ARG A 7 -12.56 -1.87 -13.80
CA ARG A 7 -12.33 -0.43 -13.66
C ARG A 7 -12.75 0.10 -12.30
N ALA A 8 -13.97 -0.23 -11.86
CA ALA A 8 -14.46 0.18 -10.55
C ALA A 8 -13.60 -0.41 -9.43
N LEU A 9 -13.24 -1.69 -9.55
CA LEU A 9 -12.36 -2.38 -8.60
C LEU A 9 -10.98 -1.71 -8.52
N GLY A 10 -10.35 -1.42 -9.66
CA GLY A 10 -9.04 -0.79 -9.69
C GLY A 10 -9.02 0.61 -9.10
N THR A 11 -10.01 1.45 -9.43
CA THR A 11 -10.10 2.81 -8.87
C THR A 11 -10.34 2.78 -7.36
N TRP A 12 -11.21 1.89 -6.87
CA TRP A 12 -11.46 1.75 -5.43
C TRP A 12 -10.25 1.22 -4.68
N SER A 13 -9.59 0.21 -5.23
CA SER A 13 -8.35 -0.34 -4.67
C SER A 13 -7.30 0.76 -4.47
N LEU A 14 -7.02 1.57 -5.50
CA LEU A 14 -6.05 2.67 -5.41
C LEU A 14 -6.45 3.75 -4.38
N ARG A 15 -7.74 4.08 -4.28
CA ARG A 15 -8.22 5.09 -3.33
C ARG A 15 -8.12 4.62 -1.88
N ILE A 16 -8.49 3.36 -1.62
CA ILE A 16 -8.42 2.77 -0.28
C ILE A 16 -6.96 2.61 0.13
N ASP A 17 -6.11 2.12 -0.77
CA ASP A 17 -4.67 1.99 -0.54
C ASP A 17 -4.02 3.35 -0.23
N ALA A 18 -4.32 4.39 -1.02
CA ALA A 18 -3.84 5.75 -0.74
C ALA A 18 -4.34 6.29 0.61
N ALA A 19 -5.62 6.09 0.95
CA ALA A 19 -6.16 6.52 2.24
C ALA A 19 -5.49 5.79 3.41
N TYR A 20 -5.30 4.48 3.30
CA TYR A 20 -4.61 3.66 4.29
C TYR A 20 -3.16 4.12 4.47
N CYS A 21 -2.42 4.27 3.36
CA CYS A 21 -1.04 4.76 3.38
C CYS A 21 -0.93 6.16 4.01
N LEU A 22 -1.85 7.07 3.69
CA LEU A 22 -1.86 8.41 4.26
C LEU A 22 -2.03 8.36 5.79
N ILE A 23 -3.04 7.63 6.27
CA ILE A 23 -3.33 7.50 7.70
C ILE A 23 -2.17 6.83 8.41
N LEU A 24 -1.67 5.72 7.88
CA LEU A 24 -0.56 4.97 8.46
C LEU A 24 0.73 5.80 8.47
N GLY A 25 1.07 6.48 7.37
CA GLY A 25 2.26 7.31 7.27
C GLY A 25 2.24 8.47 8.27
N ILE A 26 1.10 9.16 8.40
CA ILE A 26 0.92 10.22 9.41
C ILE A 26 1.03 9.63 10.82
N PHE A 27 0.37 8.51 11.08
CA PHE A 27 0.40 7.85 12.38
C PHE A 27 1.83 7.46 12.78
N VAL A 28 2.58 6.82 11.88
CA VAL A 28 3.98 6.42 12.11
C VAL A 28 4.86 7.62 12.37
N ALA A 29 4.72 8.70 11.59
CA ALA A 29 5.51 9.92 11.81
C ALA A 29 5.17 10.60 13.15
N ALA A 30 3.88 10.71 13.48
CA ALA A 30 3.42 11.37 14.70
C ALA A 30 3.76 10.59 15.98
N THR A 31 3.85 9.26 15.88
CA THR A 31 4.14 8.36 17.01
C THR A 31 5.55 7.74 16.94
N ALA A 32 6.43 8.33 16.13
CA ALA A 32 7.78 7.80 15.89
C ALA A 32 8.59 7.56 17.19
N PRO A 33 8.58 8.44 18.22
CA PRO A 33 9.27 8.16 19.48
C PRO A 33 8.78 6.88 20.19
N GLN A 34 7.48 6.63 20.16
CA GLN A 34 6.86 5.44 20.78
C GLN A 34 7.11 4.18 19.95
N ILE A 35 7.10 4.29 18.62
CA ILE A 35 7.42 3.15 17.74
C ILE A 35 8.90 2.79 17.83
N ALA A 36 9.80 3.77 17.98
CA ALA A 36 11.24 3.53 18.07
C ALA A 36 11.64 2.62 19.24
N THR A 37 10.94 2.71 20.37
CA THR A 37 11.18 1.82 21.51
C THR A 37 10.73 0.38 21.25
N ALA A 38 9.74 0.18 20.36
CA ALA A 38 9.22 -1.13 20.01
C ALA A 38 9.97 -1.79 18.83
N VAL A 39 10.46 -1.01 17.88
CA VAL A 39 11.04 -1.53 16.61
C VAL A 39 12.55 -1.29 16.48
N ALA A 40 13.21 -0.75 17.52
CA ALA A 40 14.66 -0.48 17.57
C ALA A 40 15.21 0.29 16.35
N LEU A 41 14.37 1.10 15.70
CA LEU A 41 14.75 1.95 14.57
C LEU A 41 14.92 3.40 15.04
N PRO A 42 15.85 4.17 14.42
CA PRO A 42 16.04 5.57 14.76
C PRO A 42 14.77 6.40 14.53
N VAL A 43 14.41 7.27 15.47
CA VAL A 43 13.25 8.18 15.36
C VAL A 43 13.24 8.99 14.04
N PRO A 44 14.36 9.60 13.59
CA PRO A 44 14.36 10.34 12.33
C PRO A 44 14.00 9.49 11.12
N LEU A 45 14.40 8.21 11.12
CA LEU A 45 14.08 7.27 10.04
C LEU A 45 12.58 6.99 9.99
N LEU A 46 11.94 6.80 11.15
CA LEU A 46 10.49 6.58 11.25
C LEU A 46 9.69 7.81 10.79
N ILE A 47 10.09 9.02 11.22
CA ILE A 47 9.48 10.28 10.77
C ILE A 47 9.60 10.44 9.25
N ALA A 48 10.80 10.26 8.72
CA ALA A 48 11.05 10.38 7.29
C ALA A 48 10.23 9.36 6.49
N THR A 49 10.20 8.10 6.94
CA THR A 49 9.43 7.03 6.29
C THR A 49 7.93 7.35 6.30
N GLY A 50 7.37 7.72 7.45
CA GLY A 50 5.96 8.12 7.54
C GLY A 50 5.61 9.30 6.65
N GLY A 51 6.48 10.32 6.61
CA GLY A 51 6.33 11.49 5.73
C GLY A 51 6.39 11.13 4.24
N ILE A 52 7.34 10.28 3.83
CA ILE A 52 7.45 9.78 2.45
C ILE A 52 6.18 9.03 2.05
N VAL A 53 5.67 8.15 2.92
CA VAL A 53 4.44 7.39 2.66
C VAL A 53 3.22 8.32 2.54
N ALA A 54 3.11 9.34 3.39
CA ALA A 54 2.04 10.33 3.30
C ALA A 54 2.08 11.14 1.99
N VAL A 55 3.28 11.58 1.56
CA VAL A 55 3.48 12.26 0.27
C VAL A 55 3.16 11.31 -0.90
N TRP A 56 3.56 10.05 -0.79
CA TRP A 56 3.27 9.03 -1.78
C TRP A 56 1.76 8.82 -1.93
N ALA A 57 1.01 8.76 -0.84
CA ALA A 57 -0.45 8.64 -0.87
C ALA A 57 -1.11 9.79 -1.66
N GLY A 58 -0.67 11.03 -1.46
CA GLY A 58 -1.11 12.17 -2.26
C GLY A 58 -0.78 12.01 -3.75
N THR A 59 0.43 11.50 -4.04
CA THR A 59 0.87 11.19 -5.41
C THR A 59 -0.01 10.11 -6.05
N VAL A 60 -0.42 9.07 -5.31
CA VAL A 60 -1.35 8.04 -5.81
C VAL A 60 -2.71 8.64 -6.16
N LEU A 61 -3.28 9.49 -5.30
CA LEU A 61 -4.55 10.16 -5.59
C LEU A 61 -4.46 11.04 -6.84
N TRP A 62 -3.35 11.76 -7.00
CA TRP A 62 -3.08 12.51 -8.22
C TRP A 62 -2.97 11.60 -9.45
N MET A 63 -2.23 10.49 -9.37
CA MET A 63 -2.07 9.51 -10.45
C MET A 63 -3.41 8.93 -10.91
N VAL A 64 -4.34 8.66 -9.99
CA VAL A 64 -5.70 8.17 -10.32
C VAL A 64 -6.45 9.13 -11.26
N THR A 65 -6.15 10.44 -11.21
CA THR A 65 -6.78 11.45 -12.05
C THR A 65 -6.03 11.76 -13.35
N ARG A 66 -4.72 11.48 -13.40
CA ARG A 66 -3.84 11.90 -14.51
C ARG A 66 -3.36 10.75 -15.40
N LEU A 67 -3.23 9.54 -14.84
CA LEU A 67 -2.69 8.39 -15.55
C LEU A 67 -3.81 7.46 -16.02
N THR A 68 -3.45 6.59 -16.98
CA THR A 68 -4.32 5.45 -17.29
C THR A 68 -4.37 4.52 -16.08
N LEU A 69 -5.56 4.00 -15.76
CA LEU A 69 -5.76 3.15 -14.57
C LEU A 69 -4.79 1.95 -14.54
N ARG A 70 -4.48 1.36 -15.70
CA ARG A 70 -3.49 0.28 -15.81
C ARG A 70 -2.10 0.70 -15.32
N ARG A 71 -1.60 1.87 -15.74
CA ARG A 71 -0.27 2.36 -15.35
C ARG A 71 -0.22 2.67 -13.86
N ALA A 72 -1.25 3.34 -13.33
CA ALA A 72 -1.35 3.61 -11.90
C ALA A 72 -1.33 2.32 -11.07
N LEU A 73 -2.12 1.30 -11.46
CA LEU A 73 -2.14 0.00 -10.78
C LEU A 73 -0.78 -0.70 -10.78
N HIS A 74 -0.06 -0.71 -11.91
CA HIS A 74 1.26 -1.35 -11.97
C HIS A 74 2.30 -0.65 -11.10
N LEU A 75 2.33 0.69 -11.11
CA LEU A 75 3.28 1.47 -10.31
C LEU A 75 3.03 1.23 -8.81
N VAL A 76 1.79 1.38 -8.37
CA VAL A 76 1.43 1.22 -6.96
C VAL A 76 1.64 -0.23 -6.49
N MET A 77 1.31 -1.22 -7.33
CA MET A 77 1.59 -2.63 -7.02
C MET A 77 3.08 -2.90 -6.83
N GLY A 78 3.94 -2.36 -7.70
CA GLY A 78 5.39 -2.50 -7.56
C GLY A 78 5.91 -1.89 -6.25
N VAL A 79 5.44 -0.70 -5.91
CA VAL A 79 5.81 -0.02 -4.66
C VAL A 79 5.28 -0.77 -3.44
N ASN A 80 4.06 -1.30 -3.47
CA ASN A 80 3.49 -2.06 -2.37
C ASN A 80 4.23 -3.38 -2.14
N ILE A 81 4.66 -4.08 -3.21
CA ILE A 81 5.49 -5.28 -3.07
C ILE A 81 6.81 -4.93 -2.37
N LEU A 82 7.48 -3.86 -2.81
CA LEU A 82 8.72 -3.40 -2.19
C LEU A 82 8.50 -2.99 -0.73
N ALA A 83 7.45 -2.22 -0.45
CA ALA A 83 7.11 -1.76 0.90
C ALA A 83 6.80 -2.94 1.82
N ALA A 84 5.97 -3.90 1.40
CA ALA A 84 5.67 -5.09 2.18
C ALA A 84 6.94 -5.88 2.53
N ALA A 85 7.87 -6.04 1.56
CA ALA A 85 9.15 -6.69 1.80
C ALA A 85 10.01 -5.93 2.81
N LEU A 86 10.14 -4.60 2.67
CA LEU A 86 10.91 -3.77 3.60
C LEU A 86 10.31 -3.78 5.01
N ILE A 87 8.99 -3.71 5.15
CA ILE A 87 8.29 -3.78 6.44
C ILE A 87 8.49 -5.15 7.08
N ALA A 88 8.41 -6.24 6.30
CA ALA A 88 8.69 -7.58 6.81
C ALA A 88 10.13 -7.71 7.32
N VAL A 89 11.12 -7.16 6.60
CA VAL A 89 12.51 -7.10 7.07
C VAL A 89 12.64 -6.25 8.33
N ALA A 90 11.96 -5.11 8.41
CA ALA A 90 11.95 -4.26 9.60
C ALA A 90 11.35 -4.95 10.83
N SER A 91 10.47 -5.95 10.66
CA SER A 91 9.96 -6.73 11.80
C SER A 91 11.05 -7.50 12.56
N LEU A 92 12.19 -7.76 11.92
CA LEU A 92 13.34 -8.42 12.54
C LEU A 92 14.02 -7.56 13.62
N THR A 93 13.80 -6.24 13.60
CA THR A 93 14.34 -5.32 14.61
C THR A 93 13.37 -5.09 15.76
N ALA A 94 12.20 -5.72 15.76
CA ALA A 94 11.21 -5.58 16.82
C ALA A 94 11.69 -6.17 18.16
N ALA A 95 11.45 -5.43 19.24
CA ALA A 95 11.93 -5.75 20.59
C ALA A 95 11.18 -6.94 21.24
N HIS A 96 9.95 -7.21 20.80
CA HIS A 96 9.12 -8.28 21.36
C HIS A 96 8.10 -8.81 20.33
N ALA A 97 7.61 -10.03 20.57
CA ALA A 97 6.72 -10.74 19.65
C ALA A 97 5.48 -9.95 19.23
N LEU A 98 4.87 -9.18 20.16
CA LEU A 98 3.70 -8.35 19.82
C LEU A 98 4.03 -7.26 18.78
N ALA A 99 5.20 -6.63 18.88
CA ALA A 99 5.64 -5.64 17.90
C ALA A 99 5.96 -6.31 16.56
N THR A 100 6.61 -7.48 16.58
CA THR A 100 6.83 -8.28 15.37
C THR A 100 5.52 -8.62 14.66
N ILE A 101 4.52 -9.11 15.40
CA ILE A 101 3.20 -9.45 14.86
C ILE A 101 2.51 -8.21 14.29
N ALA A 102 2.56 -7.07 14.99
CA ALA A 102 1.97 -5.83 14.51
C ALA A 102 2.62 -5.34 13.21
N VAL A 103 3.95 -5.35 13.12
CA VAL A 103 4.68 -4.95 11.91
C VAL A 103 4.41 -5.92 10.76
N LEU A 104 4.36 -7.23 11.01
CA LEU A 104 4.01 -8.24 10.00
C LEU A 104 2.55 -8.10 9.54
N ALA A 105 1.62 -7.77 10.42
CA ALA A 105 0.23 -7.50 10.04
C ALA A 105 0.15 -6.34 9.04
N ILE A 106 0.90 -5.26 9.27
CA ILE A 106 1.00 -4.13 8.32
C ILE A 106 1.61 -4.61 6.98
N ALA A 107 2.67 -5.42 7.01
CA ALA A 107 3.25 -5.97 5.79
C ALA A 107 2.23 -6.80 4.98
N LEU A 108 1.41 -7.59 5.66
CA LEU A 108 0.34 -8.38 5.05
C LEU A 108 -0.77 -7.50 4.46
N ASP A 109 -1.20 -6.44 5.16
CA ASP A 109 -2.17 -5.48 4.63
C ASP A 109 -1.68 -4.87 3.31
N VAL A 110 -0.41 -4.45 3.26
CA VAL A 110 0.20 -3.88 2.05
C VAL A 110 0.31 -4.93 0.93
N ALA A 111 0.66 -6.18 1.26
CA ALA A 111 0.68 -7.27 0.29
C ALA A 111 -0.71 -7.61 -0.26
N LEU A 112 -1.76 -7.49 0.57
CA LEU A 112 -3.15 -7.65 0.14
C LEU A 112 -3.57 -6.55 -0.82
N PHE A 113 -3.12 -5.30 -0.61
CA PHE A 113 -3.33 -4.23 -1.59
C PHE A 113 -2.68 -4.54 -2.94
N ALA A 114 -1.42 -4.99 -2.96
CA ALA A 114 -0.74 -5.43 -4.18
C ALA A 114 -1.50 -6.55 -4.91
N THR A 115 -2.01 -7.52 -4.14
CA THR A 115 -2.84 -8.62 -4.67
C THR A 115 -4.14 -8.11 -5.27
N SER A 116 -4.80 -7.15 -4.61
CA SER A 116 -6.03 -6.53 -5.13
C SER A 116 -5.80 -5.78 -6.45
N GLN A 117 -4.63 -5.14 -6.60
CA GLN A 117 -4.23 -4.41 -7.80
C GLN A 117 -3.93 -5.38 -8.95
N LEU A 118 -3.25 -6.50 -8.66
CA LEU A 118 -3.04 -7.58 -9.62
C LEU A 118 -4.38 -8.15 -10.15
N ILE A 119 -5.34 -8.41 -9.25
CA ILE A 119 -6.67 -8.89 -9.62
C ILE A 119 -7.39 -7.85 -10.50
N ALA A 120 -7.31 -6.57 -10.15
CA ALA A 120 -7.90 -5.50 -10.94
C ALA A 120 -7.30 -5.43 -12.36
N ILE A 121 -5.97 -5.54 -12.50
CA ILE A 121 -5.29 -5.60 -13.80
C ILE A 121 -5.77 -6.81 -14.61
N ARG A 122 -5.84 -8.00 -14.03
CA ARG A 122 -6.31 -9.21 -14.71
C ARG A 122 -7.74 -9.03 -15.24
N LYS A 123 -8.64 -8.44 -14.44
CA LYS A 123 -10.03 -8.15 -14.86
C LYS A 123 -10.09 -7.08 -15.96
N LEU A 124 -9.22 -6.08 -15.92
CA LEU A 124 -9.12 -5.07 -16.98
C LEU A 124 -8.60 -5.68 -18.30
N ASN A 125 -7.77 -6.71 -18.25
CA ASN A 125 -7.26 -7.42 -19.44
C ASN A 125 -8.28 -8.37 -20.06
N ALA A 126 -9.15 -8.97 -19.24
CA ALA A 126 -10.16 -9.92 -19.69
C ALA A 126 -11.37 -9.23 -20.36
N ALA A 127 -11.72 -8.01 -19.95
CA ALA A 127 -12.86 -7.28 -20.52
C ALA A 127 -12.75 -6.94 -22.03
N PRO A 128 -11.56 -6.61 -22.59
CA PRO A 128 -11.36 -6.46 -24.04
C PRO A 128 -11.66 -7.71 -24.89
N GLN A 129 -11.50 -8.92 -24.35
CA GLN A 129 -11.63 -10.17 -25.12
C GLN A 129 -13.07 -10.67 -25.25
N ALA A 130 -13.96 -10.28 -24.35
CA ALA A 130 -15.37 -10.70 -24.37
C ALA A 130 -16.25 -9.92 -25.38
N ALA A 131 -15.72 -8.87 -26.01
CA ALA A 131 -16.43 -8.07 -27.01
C ALA A 131 -16.12 -8.49 -28.46
N THR A 132 -15.25 -9.49 -28.65
CA THR A 132 -14.79 -9.99 -29.95
C THR A 132 -15.05 -11.49 -30.16
N ALA A 133 -15.88 -12.11 -29.31
CA ALA A 133 -16.34 -13.50 -29.41
C ALA A 133 -17.87 -13.52 -29.47
#